data_AF-T5A6R0-F1
#
_entry.id   AF-T5A6R0-F1
#
_cell.length_a   1.000
_cell.length_b   1.000
_cell.length_c   1.000
_cell.angle_alpha   90.00
_cell.angle_beta   90.00
_cell.angle_gamma   90.00
#
_symmetry.space_group_name_H-M   'P 1'
#
loop_
_entity.id
_entity.type
_entity.pdbx_description
1 polymer ?
#
loop_
_entity_poly.entity_id
_entity_poly.type
_entity_poly.pdbx_seq_one_letter_code
_entity_poly.pdbx_strand_id
1 'polypeptide(L)' 'MLVHVPDHAHEASFSNQPCVGSNFTASWGYRADEDAGILTLFNPHKSRTAWFGWNHVNNSTDLADVGPNATSETGKK' A
#
# COMPACT_ATOMS: atom_id res chain seq x y z
N MET A 1 1.92 15.69 9.48
CA MET A 1 1.15 16.26 8.35
C MET A 1 0.54 15.09 7.61
N LEU A 2 -0.77 14.90 7.68
CA LEU A 2 -1.48 13.86 6.93
C LEU A 2 -1.38 14.19 5.43
N VAL A 3 -1.03 13.21 4.61
CA VAL A 3 -0.98 13.38 3.15
C VAL A 3 -2.42 13.52 2.66
N HIS A 4 -2.77 14.68 2.10
CA HIS A 4 -4.01 14.85 1.36
C HIS A 4 -3.81 14.27 -0.05
N VAL A 5 -4.48 13.14 -0.31
CA VAL A 5 -4.61 12.62 -1.68
C VAL A 5 -5.82 13.34 -2.30
N PRO A 6 -5.72 13.87 -3.54
CA PRO A 6 -6.78 14.69 -4.15
C PRO A 6 -8.11 13.95 -4.31
N ASP A 7 -8.05 12.63 -4.48
CA ASP A 7 -9.19 11.78 -4.78
C ASP A 7 -9.32 10.65 -3.74
N HIS A 8 -10.52 10.10 -3.60
CA HIS A 8 -10.78 8.96 -2.73
C HIS A 8 -9.88 7.78 -3.12
N ALA A 9 -9.33 7.04 -2.14
CA ALA A 9 -8.47 5.86 -2.40
C ALA A 9 -9.14 4.79 -3.28
N HIS A 10 -10.48 4.85 -3.39
CA HIS A 10 -11.35 4.12 -4.30
C HIS A 10 -11.02 4.30 -5.80
N GLU A 11 -10.41 5.43 -6.19
CA GLU A 11 -10.03 5.74 -7.59
C GLU A 11 -8.62 6.33 -7.70
N ALA A 12 -8.06 6.82 -6.60
CA ALA A 12 -6.77 7.48 -6.57
C ALA A 12 -5.60 6.51 -6.44
N SER A 13 -4.44 6.90 -6.94
CA SER A 13 -3.17 6.24 -6.68
C SER A 13 -2.15 7.26 -6.18
N PHE A 14 -1.28 6.85 -5.25
CA PHE A 14 -0.16 7.67 -4.79
C PHE A 14 1.10 6.83 -4.65
N SER A 15 2.26 7.48 -4.77
CA SER A 15 3.54 6.79 -4.65
C SER A 15 4.49 7.52 -3.71
N ASN A 16 5.33 6.73 -3.06
CA ASN A 16 6.45 7.18 -2.24
C ASN A 16 6.07 8.21 -1.17
N GLN A 17 4.91 8.05 -0.55
CA GLN A 17 4.43 8.96 0.49
C GLN A 17 4.98 8.57 1.86
N PRO A 18 5.67 9.48 2.57
CA PRO A 18 6.25 9.18 3.87
C PRO A 18 5.16 9.02 4.94
N CYS A 19 5.27 7.97 5.75
CA CYS A 19 4.35 7.70 6.85
C CYS A 19 4.69 8.58 8.06
N VAL A 20 3.72 9.34 8.56
CA VAL A 20 3.91 10.20 9.74
C VAL A 20 4.30 9.36 10.96
N GLY A 21 5.38 9.76 11.64
CA GLY A 21 5.83 9.08 12.87
C GLY A 21 6.61 7.78 12.65
N SER A 22 7.01 7.47 11.42
CA SER A 22 7.83 6.29 11.12
C SER A 22 8.84 6.55 10.00
N ASN A 23 9.78 5.64 9.80
CA ASN A 23 10.72 5.66 8.67
C ASN A 23 10.18 4.86 7.46
N PHE A 24 8.88 4.55 7.45
CA PHE A 24 8.28 3.86 6.32
C PHE A 24 7.72 4.83 5.30
N THR A 25 7.69 4.35 4.07
CA THR A 25 7.09 5.01 2.93
C THR A 25 6.00 4.09 2.38
N ALA A 26 4.85 4.66 2.06
CA ALA A 26 3.72 3.97 1.50
C ALA A 26 3.50 4.36 0.03
N SER A 27 3.07 3.39 -0.77
CA SER A 27 2.52 3.58 -2.11
C SER A 27 1.19 2.84 -2.21
N TRP A 28 0.19 3.47 -2.81
CA TRP A 28 -1.12 2.89 -3.09
C TRP A 28 -1.38 2.93 -4.58
N GLY A 29 -1.83 1.80 -5.13
CA GLY A 29 -2.28 1.71 -6.51
C GLY A 29 -3.67 1.13 -6.58
N TYR A 30 -4.52 1.73 -7.42
CA TYR A 30 -5.83 1.23 -7.78
C TYR A 30 -5.86 0.79 -9.24
N ARG A 31 -6.48 -0.36 -9.51
CA ARG A 31 -6.69 -0.94 -10.84
C ARG A 31 -8.19 -1.06 -11.08
N ALA A 32 -8.70 -0.20 -11.96
CA ALA A 32 -10.14 -0.07 -12.23
C ALA A 32 -10.76 -1.27 -12.96
N ASP A 33 -9.96 -2.00 -13.74
CA ASP A 33 -10.39 -3.18 -14.49
C ASP A 33 -10.80 -4.35 -13.58
N GLU A 34 -10.09 -4.52 -12.47
CA GLU A 34 -10.30 -5.62 -11.51
C GLU A 34 -10.94 -5.13 -10.20
N ASP A 35 -11.24 -3.83 -10.09
CA ASP A 35 -11.59 -3.17 -8.83
C ASP A 35 -10.60 -3.57 -7.71
N ALA A 36 -9.31 -3.53 -8.03
CA ALA A 36 -8.25 -4.07 -7.19
C ALA A 36 -7.36 -2.96 -6.64
N GLY A 37 -6.94 -3.12 -5.38
CA GLY A 37 -6.05 -2.17 -4.70
C GLY A 37 -4.81 -2.85 -4.17
N ILE A 38 -3.67 -2.17 -4.26
CA ILE A 38 -2.39 -2.65 -3.75
C ILE A 38 -1.73 -1.56 -2.90
N LEU A 39 -1.45 -1.89 -1.64
CA LEU A 39 -0.63 -1.06 -0.74
C LEU A 39 0.76 -1.69 -0.60
N THR A 40 1.79 -0.87 -0.79
CA THR A 40 3.18 -1.24 -0.53
C THR A 40 3.73 -0.36 0.59
N LEU A 41 4.37 -0.98 1.58
CA LEU A 41 5.07 -0.31 2.68
C LEU A 41 6.54 -0.70 2.66
N PHE A 42 7.45 0.26 2.61
CA PHE A 42 8.88 -0.01 2.59
C PHE A 42 9.68 0.97 3.43
N ASN A 43 10.82 0.53 3.99
CA ASN A 43 11.75 1.40 4.71
C ASN A 43 12.69 2.15 3.75
N PRO A 44 13.51 3.13 4.19
CA PRO A 44 14.22 4.03 3.28
C PRO A 44 15.22 3.31 2.35
N HIS A 45 15.76 2.18 2.80
CA HIS A 45 16.67 1.33 2.03
C HIS A 45 15.98 0.18 1.29
N LYS A 46 14.65 0.09 1.36
CA LYS A 46 13.82 -1.01 0.80
C LYS A 46 14.26 -2.41 1.24
N SER A 47 14.99 -2.51 2.36
CA SER A 47 15.41 -3.79 2.94
C SER A 47 14.27 -4.52 3.65
N ARG A 48 13.16 -3.83 3.93
CA ARG A 48 11.91 -4.42 4.41
C ARG A 48 10.78 -3.85 3.57
N THR A 49 10.04 -4.72 2.90
CA THR A 49 8.92 -4.34 2.03
C THR A 49 7.73 -5.26 2.28
N ALA A 50 6.60 -4.67 2.68
CA ALA A 50 5.33 -5.35 2.90
C ALA A 50 4.35 -5.02 1.76
N TRP A 51 3.56 -6.01 1.38
CA TRP A 51 2.53 -5.89 0.34
C TRP A 51 1.18 -6.32 0.90
N PHE A 52 0.17 -5.55 0.56
CA PHE A 52 -1.23 -5.83 0.88
C PHE A 52 -2.04 -5.65 -0.40
N GLY A 53 -2.88 -6.62 -0.72
CA GLY A 53 -3.64 -6.65 -1.96
C GLY A 53 -5.09 -6.99 -1.69
N TRP A 54 -5.99 -6.25 -2.32
CA TRP A 54 -7.43 -6.42 -2.18
C TRP A 54 -8.07 -6.50 -3.56
N ASN A 55 -9.12 -7.31 -3.65
CA ASN A 55 -10.08 -7.26 -4.74
C ASN A 55 -11.34 -6.58 -4.22
N HIS A 56 -12.10 -5.99 -5.13
CA HIS A 56 -13.36 -5.32 -4.85
C HIS A 56 -13.24 -4.20 -3.81
N VAL A 57 -12.23 -3.34 -3.93
CA VAL A 57 -11.95 -2.28 -2.94
C VAL A 57 -13.08 -1.26 -2.80
N ASN A 58 -13.96 -1.18 -3.79
CA ASN A 58 -15.11 -0.28 -3.80
C ASN A 58 -16.39 -0.89 -3.21
N ASN A 59 -16.38 -2.17 -2.82
CA ASN A 59 -17.56 -2.85 -2.25
C ASN A 59 -17.77 -2.58 -0.75
N SER A 60 -16.81 -1.96 -0.06
CA SER A 60 -16.85 -1.70 1.38
C SER A 60 -16.15 -0.39 1.71
N THR A 61 -16.55 0.27 2.80
CA THR A 61 -15.81 1.40 3.38
C THR A 61 -14.55 0.97 4.12
N ASP A 62 -14.50 -0.30 4.52
CA ASP A 62 -13.39 -0.89 5.26
C ASP A 62 -12.71 -1.99 4.43
N LEU A 63 -11.38 -1.95 4.38
CA LEU A 63 -10.56 -2.99 3.78
C LEU A 63 -10.24 -4.07 4.82
N ALA A 64 -10.41 -5.34 4.44
CA ALA A 64 -10.09 -6.47 5.30
C ALA A 64 -8.59 -6.54 5.65
N ASP A 65 -8.27 -7.19 6.76
CA ASP A 65 -6.88 -7.50 7.11
C ASP A 65 -6.35 -8.62 6.18
N VAL A 66 -5.60 -8.22 5.15
CA VAL A 66 -5.05 -9.11 4.10
C VAL A 66 -3.53 -9.22 4.17
N GLY A 67 -2.91 -8.80 5.28
CA GLY A 67 -1.47 -8.87 5.40
C GLY A 67 -0.85 -8.11 6.58
N PRO A 68 0.47 -7.89 6.53
CA PRO A 68 1.34 -8.22 5.42
C PRO A 68 1.54 -9.73 5.33
N ASN A 69 1.43 -10.27 4.11
CA ASN A 69 1.96 -11.61 3.86
C ASN A 69 3.45 -11.62 4.24
N ALA A 70 3.92 -12.71 4.86
CA ALA A 70 5.29 -12.82 5.35
C ALA A 70 6.28 -12.43 4.23
N THR A 71 7.05 -11.38 4.48
CA THR A 71 8.06 -10.91 3.53
C THR A 71 9.17 -11.95 3.49
N SER A 72 9.38 -12.61 2.36
CA SER A 72 10.60 -13.40 2.20
C SER A 72 11.80 -12.45 2.35
N GLU A 73 12.78 -12.84 3.15
CA GLU A 73 14.08 -12.17 3.06
C GLU A 73 14.53 -12.31 1.60
N THR A 74 14.76 -11.19 0.92
CA THR A 74 15.58 -11.18 -0.29
C THR A 74 17.00 -11.55 0.13
N GLY A 75 17.20 -12.84 0.39
CA GLY A 75 18.49 -13.42 0.71
C GLY A 75 19.43 -13.10 -0.44
N LYS A 76 20.47 -12.31 -0.13
CA LYS A 76 21.68 -12.26 -0.94
C LYS A 76 22.16 -13.71 -1.12
N LYS A 77 22.12 -14.22 -2.36
CA LYS A 77 23.06 -15.25 -2.77
C LYS A 77 24.38 -14.59 -3.13
#